data_AF-A0A932UL35-F1
#
_entry.id   AF-A0A932UL35-F1
#
_cell.length_a   1.000
_cell.length_b   1.000
_cell.length_c   1.000
_cell.angle_alpha   90.00
_cell.angle_beta   90.00
_cell.angle_gamma   90.00
#
_symmetry.space_group_name_H-M   'P 1'
#
loop_
_entity.id
_entity.type
_entity.pdbx_description
1 polymer ?
#
loop_
_entity_poly.entity_id
_entity_poly.type
_entity_poly.pdbx_seq_one_letter_code
_entity_poly.pdbx_strand_id
1 'polypeptide(L)'
;MTERERLSQPACWDLFMRMFPHGLDDGAIVAELTRRGYRTLSPDEAADLLGRCLWDVFSNNHDVTTADGKAVDLGSFRAAAGFVAAFRSQRAAHDDGVHDRCDYLDFYMGTLGMRDEDLSPVYDVIFARMRSAGLAWRYVHPRIYLIDMGNWSDQREGFEEYDPSQSVAWQLERQLRASETAELRAQLDRAYRESVGEARRNPPPAVVQSYQRMYGCYPAGWPPS
;
A
#
# COMPACT_ATOMS: atom_id res chain seq x y z
N MET A 1 -0.84 -1.13 20.34
CA MET A 1 -0.08 -0.20 19.47
C MET A 1 -0.32 1.19 20.00
N THR A 2 0.73 1.90 20.40
CA THR A 2 0.62 3.32 20.73
C THR A 2 0.28 4.06 19.44
N GLU A 3 -0.78 4.86 19.45
CA GLU A 3 -1.18 5.67 18.30
C GLU A 3 -0.04 6.66 18.00
N ARG A 4 0.65 6.46 16.86
CA ARG A 4 1.69 7.39 16.42
C ARG A 4 1.04 8.67 15.92
N GLU A 5 1.64 9.80 16.24
CA GLU A 5 1.28 11.06 15.61
C GLU A 5 1.43 10.92 14.09
N ARG A 6 0.40 11.36 13.34
CA ARG A 6 0.37 11.28 11.89
C ARG A 6 0.68 12.64 11.30
N LEU A 7 1.40 12.65 10.19
CA LEU A 7 1.51 13.87 9.38
C LEU A 7 0.12 14.29 8.90
N SER A 8 -0.11 15.59 8.83
CA SER A 8 -1.28 16.14 8.15
C SER A 8 -1.17 15.91 6.64
N GLN A 9 -2.29 15.92 5.93
CA GLN A 9 -2.28 15.77 4.47
C GLN A 9 -1.41 16.82 3.76
N PRO A 10 -1.40 18.12 4.13
CA PRO A 10 -0.45 19.09 3.57
C PRO A 10 1.01 18.73 3.85
N ALA A 11 1.34 18.23 5.04
CA ALA A 11 2.70 17.82 5.37
C ALA A 11 3.15 16.58 4.56
N CYS A 12 2.24 15.64 4.28
CA CYS A 12 2.49 14.54 3.34
C CYS A 12 2.74 15.07 1.92
N TRP A 13 1.99 16.08 1.48
CA TRP A 13 2.21 16.73 0.19
C TRP A 13 3.59 17.38 0.09
N ASP A 14 3.96 18.18 1.09
CA ASP A 14 5.27 18.83 1.16
C ASP A 14 6.43 17.83 1.21
N LEU A 15 6.23 16.68 1.85
CA LEU A 15 7.18 15.58 1.82
C LEU A 15 7.36 15.02 0.40
N PHE A 16 6.28 14.77 -0.33
CA PHE A 16 6.35 14.28 -1.71
C PHE A 16 6.99 15.32 -2.64
N MET A 17 6.69 16.61 -2.47
CA MET A 17 7.36 17.69 -3.20
C MET A 17 8.86 17.75 -2.91
N ARG A 18 9.31 17.44 -1.69
CA ARG A 18 10.75 17.34 -1.38
C ARG A 18 11.38 16.10 -2.03
N MET A 19 10.67 14.98 -2.07
CA MET A 19 11.16 13.77 -2.72
C MET A 19 11.18 13.89 -4.24
N PHE A 20 10.22 14.60 -4.83
CA PHE A 20 10.01 14.74 -6.27
C PHE A 20 9.73 16.21 -6.65
N PRO A 21 10.73 17.11 -6.54
CA PRO A 21 10.54 18.55 -6.71
C PRO A 21 10.10 18.96 -8.11
N HIS A 22 10.37 18.13 -9.11
CA HIS A 22 10.02 18.37 -10.51
C HIS A 22 8.90 17.45 -11.00
N GLY A 23 8.20 16.73 -10.11
CA GLY A 23 7.18 15.76 -10.46
C GLY A 23 7.72 14.34 -10.67
N LEU A 24 6.80 13.42 -10.98
CA LEU A 24 7.14 12.02 -11.28
C LEU A 24 7.59 11.83 -12.74
N ASP A 25 7.24 12.77 -13.60
CA ASP A 25 7.61 12.89 -15.02
C ASP A 25 8.95 13.62 -15.23
N ASP A 26 9.72 13.85 -14.16
CA ASP A 26 11.02 14.51 -14.25
C ASP A 26 11.99 13.70 -15.11
N GLY A 27 12.49 14.30 -16.20
CA GLY A 27 13.47 13.69 -17.09
C GLY A 27 14.76 13.26 -16.38
N ALA A 28 15.11 13.87 -15.25
CA ALA A 28 16.23 13.42 -14.43
C ALA A 28 15.98 12.03 -13.80
N ILE A 29 14.72 11.69 -13.49
CA ILE A 29 14.35 10.36 -13.01
C ILE A 29 14.51 9.34 -14.15
N VAL A 30 14.04 9.65 -15.34
CA VAL A 30 14.23 8.80 -16.54
C VAL A 30 15.71 8.51 -16.75
N ALA A 31 16.54 9.56 -16.76
CA ALA A 31 17.99 9.42 -16.89
C ALA A 31 18.62 8.59 -15.77
N GLU A 32 18.13 8.71 -14.54
CA GLU A 32 18.57 7.88 -13.42
C GLU A 32 18.18 6.40 -13.59
N LEU A 33 16.95 6.11 -14.00
CA LEU A 33 16.49 4.74 -14.28
C LEU A 33 17.34 4.10 -15.38
N THR A 34 17.60 4.81 -16.47
CA THR A 34 18.47 4.33 -17.56
C THR A 34 19.90 4.07 -17.06
N ARG A 35 20.48 4.96 -16.24
CA ARG A 35 21.82 4.73 -15.65
C ARG A 35 21.88 3.51 -14.74
N ARG A 36 20.76 3.15 -14.11
CA ARG A 36 20.63 1.94 -13.28
C ARG A 36 20.38 0.67 -14.11
N GLY A 37 20.46 0.76 -15.43
CA GLY A 37 20.29 -0.36 -16.35
C GLY A 37 18.82 -0.69 -16.65
N TYR A 38 17.89 0.19 -16.28
CA TYR A 38 16.50 0.03 -16.66
C TYR A 38 16.27 0.44 -18.12
N ARG A 39 15.19 -0.07 -18.72
CA ARG A 39 14.81 0.32 -20.09
C ARG A 39 14.55 1.82 -20.17
N THR A 40 14.82 2.40 -21.35
CA THR A 40 14.45 3.79 -21.61
C THR A 40 12.94 3.92 -21.65
N LEU A 41 12.42 4.83 -20.82
CA LEU A 41 11.01 5.17 -20.75
C LEU A 41 10.81 6.59 -21.26
N SER A 42 9.63 6.89 -21.79
CA SER A 42 9.17 8.27 -21.82
C SER A 42 8.94 8.80 -20.40
N PRO A 43 8.96 10.13 -20.20
CA PRO A 43 8.62 10.76 -18.92
C PRO A 43 7.28 10.29 -18.34
N ASP A 44 6.27 10.12 -19.20
CA ASP A 44 4.93 9.71 -18.79
C ASP A 44 4.89 8.24 -18.33
N GLU A 45 5.52 7.32 -19.09
CA GLU A 45 5.66 5.92 -18.68
C GLU A 45 6.44 5.78 -17.36
N ALA A 46 7.47 6.60 -17.16
CA ALA A 46 8.21 6.63 -15.91
C ALA A 46 7.33 7.11 -14.75
N ALA A 47 6.52 8.15 -14.95
CA ALA A 47 5.59 8.67 -13.96
C ALA A 47 4.54 7.62 -13.56
N ASP A 48 3.98 6.91 -14.53
CA ASP A 48 3.06 5.79 -14.32
C ASP A 48 3.67 4.70 -13.45
N LEU A 49 4.87 4.26 -13.84
CA LEU A 49 5.57 3.17 -13.16
C LEU A 49 5.98 3.55 -11.73
N LEU A 50 6.47 4.77 -11.54
CA LEU A 50 6.79 5.32 -10.23
C LEU A 50 5.55 5.42 -9.36
N GLY A 51 4.43 5.88 -9.91
CA GLY A 51 3.17 5.97 -9.17
C GLY A 51 2.71 4.61 -8.64
N ARG A 52 2.79 3.56 -9.47
CA ARG A 52 2.47 2.18 -9.06
C ARG A 52 3.39 1.70 -7.93
N CYS A 53 4.70 1.91 -8.08
CA CYS A 53 5.68 1.50 -7.06
C CYS A 53 5.57 2.34 -5.76
N LEU A 54 5.18 3.61 -5.86
CA LEU A 54 4.90 4.47 -4.70
C LEU A 54 3.69 3.96 -3.92
N TRP A 55 2.65 3.50 -4.61
CA TRP A 55 1.53 2.84 -3.95
C TRP A 55 1.98 1.60 -3.18
N ASP A 56 2.84 0.76 -3.77
CA ASP A 56 3.37 -0.42 -3.07
C ASP A 56 4.11 -0.02 -1.78
N VAL A 57 4.98 0.99 -1.86
CA VAL A 57 5.81 1.43 -0.73
C VAL A 57 4.99 2.12 0.38
N PHE A 58 4.04 2.99 0.03
CA PHE A 58 3.31 3.82 1.00
C PHE A 58 1.95 3.26 1.41
N SER A 59 1.43 2.23 0.73
CA SER A 59 0.05 1.77 0.95
C SER A 59 -0.14 0.26 1.11
N ASN A 60 0.77 -0.61 0.64
CA ASN A 60 0.54 -2.06 0.62
C ASN A 60 0.70 -2.73 2.01
N ASN A 61 -0.04 -2.20 3.00
CA ASN A 61 0.07 -2.47 4.44
C ASN A 61 1.39 -2.04 5.09
N HIS A 62 2.30 -1.42 4.36
CA HIS A 62 3.59 -0.99 4.89
C HIS A 62 3.49 0.32 5.64
N ASP A 63 4.38 0.52 6.62
CA ASP A 63 4.45 1.79 7.36
C ASP A 63 5.65 2.60 6.88
N VAL A 64 5.44 3.89 6.66
CA VAL A 64 6.50 4.88 6.47
C VAL A 64 6.51 5.82 7.67
N THR A 65 7.69 6.09 8.22
CA THR A 65 7.85 7.02 9.34
C THR A 65 8.94 8.04 9.06
N THR A 66 8.73 9.27 9.53
CA THR A 66 9.76 10.31 9.54
C THR A 66 10.81 10.05 10.63
N ALA A 67 11.93 10.78 10.57
CA ALA A 67 13.00 10.69 11.56
C ALA A 67 12.55 11.04 13.00
N ASP A 68 11.56 11.91 13.16
CA ASP A 68 10.92 12.25 14.44
C ASP A 68 9.81 11.26 14.85
N GLY A 69 9.62 10.17 14.10
CA GLY A 69 8.74 9.06 14.44
C GLY A 69 7.27 9.24 14.06
N LYS A 70 6.93 10.29 13.31
CA LYS A 70 5.57 10.52 12.80
C LYS A 70 5.26 9.56 11.65
N ALA A 71 4.03 9.06 11.61
CA ALA A 71 3.57 8.21 10.53
C ALA A 71 3.24 9.05 9.29
N VAL A 72 3.73 8.61 8.14
CA VAL A 72 3.31 9.12 6.83
C VAL A 72 2.14 8.23 6.37
N ASP A 73 0.93 8.64 6.71
CA ASP A 73 -0.30 7.89 6.43
C ASP A 73 -1.06 8.58 5.29
N LEU A 74 -1.19 7.89 4.16
CA LEU A 74 -1.95 8.38 3.00
C LEU A 74 -3.42 7.92 3.02
N GLY A 75 -3.84 7.25 4.10
CA GLY A 75 -5.18 6.73 4.31
C GLY A 75 -5.36 5.31 3.76
N SER A 76 -6.60 4.99 3.35
CA SER A 76 -6.92 3.69 2.76
C SER A 76 -6.15 3.44 1.46
N PHE A 77 -6.14 2.19 0.98
CA PHE A 77 -5.56 1.82 -0.31
C PHE A 77 -6.04 2.69 -1.48
N ARG A 78 -7.32 3.06 -1.49
CA ARG A 78 -7.89 3.95 -2.51
C ARG A 78 -7.45 5.40 -2.31
N ALA A 79 -7.36 5.85 -1.06
CA ALA A 79 -6.92 7.20 -0.74
C ALA A 79 -5.45 7.42 -1.10
N ALA A 80 -4.58 6.45 -0.81
CA ALA A 80 -3.19 6.49 -1.21
C ALA A 80 -3.02 6.50 -2.74
N ALA A 81 -3.80 5.69 -3.46
CA ALA A 81 -3.79 5.71 -4.92
C ALA A 81 -4.30 7.05 -5.48
N GLY A 82 -5.35 7.62 -4.87
CA GLY A 82 -5.86 8.95 -5.24
C GLY A 82 -4.87 10.08 -4.94
N PHE A 83 -4.11 9.96 -3.84
CA PHE A 83 -3.02 10.90 -3.53
C PHE A 83 -1.94 10.86 -4.60
N VAL A 84 -1.50 9.66 -5.02
CA VAL A 84 -0.52 9.49 -6.11
C VAL A 84 -1.05 10.06 -7.43
N ALA A 85 -2.31 9.77 -7.78
CA ALA A 85 -2.95 10.29 -8.99
C ALA A 85 -3.02 11.82 -8.99
N ALA A 86 -3.40 12.43 -7.86
CA ALA A 86 -3.41 13.87 -7.68
C ALA A 86 -2.00 14.46 -7.81
N PHE A 87 -1.00 13.82 -7.22
CA PHE A 87 0.40 14.29 -7.27
C PHE A 87 0.95 14.27 -8.71
N ARG A 88 0.67 13.21 -9.48
CA ARG A 88 1.01 13.16 -10.91
C ARG A 88 0.26 14.23 -11.70
N SER A 89 -1.04 14.38 -11.46
CA SER A 89 -1.91 15.27 -12.24
C SER A 89 -1.70 16.76 -11.96
N GLN A 90 -1.08 17.14 -10.83
CA GLN A 90 -0.90 18.56 -10.46
C GLN A 90 -0.05 19.34 -11.49
N ARG A 91 0.93 18.70 -12.14
CA ARG A 91 1.74 19.36 -13.18
C ARG A 91 1.08 19.35 -14.56
N ALA A 92 0.31 18.31 -14.89
CA ALA A 92 -0.44 18.25 -16.14
C ALA A 92 -1.47 19.39 -16.27
N ALA A 93 -1.94 19.95 -15.15
CA ALA A 93 -2.87 21.09 -15.14
C ALA A 93 -2.22 22.46 -15.44
N HIS A 94 -0.89 22.55 -15.51
CA HIS A 94 -0.16 23.78 -15.85
C HIS A 94 0.25 23.88 -17.32
N ASP A 95 0.16 22.78 -18.09
CA ASP A 95 0.32 22.77 -19.55
C ASP A 95 -1.09 22.74 -20.18
N ASP A 96 -1.40 23.68 -21.08
CA ASP A 96 -2.71 23.86 -21.74
C ASP A 96 -3.10 22.68 -22.70
N GLY A 97 -2.56 21.49 -22.48
CA GLY A 97 -2.87 20.27 -23.22
C GLY A 97 -3.96 19.45 -22.52
N VAL A 98 -4.84 18.83 -23.31
CA VAL A 98 -5.76 17.77 -22.86
C VAL A 98 -4.93 16.55 -22.45
N HIS A 99 -4.28 16.62 -21.29
CA HIS A 99 -3.65 15.47 -20.67
C HIS A 99 -4.72 14.67 -19.92
N ASP A 100 -4.72 13.36 -20.20
CA ASP A 100 -5.62 12.39 -19.59
C ASP A 100 -5.47 12.47 -18.06
N ARG A 101 -6.54 12.86 -17.37
CA ARG A 101 -6.50 12.98 -15.91
C ARG A 101 -6.39 11.59 -15.34
N CYS A 102 -5.31 11.30 -14.62
CA CYS A 102 -5.16 10.04 -13.93
C CYS A 102 -6.16 9.96 -12.77
N ASP A 103 -6.76 8.78 -12.59
CA ASP A 103 -7.63 8.47 -11.46
C ASP A 103 -6.92 7.52 -10.48
N TYR A 104 -7.46 7.36 -9.28
CA TYR A 104 -6.93 6.43 -8.28
C TYR A 104 -6.86 4.99 -8.82
N LEU A 105 -7.73 4.62 -9.77
CA LEU A 105 -7.73 3.27 -10.37
C LEU A 105 -6.44 2.95 -11.13
N ASP A 106 -5.72 3.96 -11.63
CA ASP A 106 -4.47 3.75 -12.38
C ASP A 106 -3.35 3.21 -11.47
N PHE A 107 -3.39 3.58 -10.18
CA PHE A 107 -2.37 3.23 -9.18
C PHE A 107 -2.86 2.24 -8.13
N TYR A 108 -4.18 2.07 -8.01
CA TYR A 108 -4.77 1.11 -7.08
C TYR A 108 -4.27 -0.30 -7.39
N MET A 109 -3.78 -1.01 -6.36
CA MET A 109 -3.14 -2.34 -6.48
C MET A 109 -1.73 -2.34 -7.09
N GLY A 110 -1.12 -1.16 -7.27
CA GLY A 110 0.32 -1.00 -7.52
C GLY A 110 0.82 -1.86 -8.69
N THR A 111 1.76 -2.75 -8.39
CA THR A 111 2.44 -3.59 -9.39
C THR A 111 1.91 -5.02 -9.47
N LEU A 112 0.70 -5.32 -8.96
CA LEU A 112 0.17 -6.70 -8.93
C LEU A 112 0.10 -7.37 -10.31
N GLY A 113 -0.12 -6.58 -11.37
CA GLY A 113 -0.17 -7.05 -12.76
C GLY A 113 1.20 -7.16 -13.45
N MET A 114 2.29 -6.74 -12.81
CA MET A 114 3.62 -6.57 -13.42
C MET A 114 4.59 -7.65 -12.95
N ARG A 115 4.28 -8.92 -13.21
CA ARG A 115 5.00 -10.06 -12.62
C ARG A 115 6.38 -10.33 -13.23
N ASP A 116 6.58 -9.96 -14.49
CA ASP A 116 7.78 -10.31 -15.26
C ASP A 116 8.78 -9.15 -15.41
N GLU A 117 8.47 -7.98 -14.85
CA GLU A 117 9.31 -6.79 -14.95
C GLU A 117 10.18 -6.62 -13.68
N ASP A 118 11.49 -6.42 -13.85
CA ASP A 118 12.38 -6.15 -12.72
C ASP A 118 12.24 -4.70 -12.24
N LEU A 119 11.40 -4.48 -11.23
CA LEU A 119 11.13 -3.16 -10.67
C LEU A 119 12.21 -2.67 -9.70
N SER A 120 13.28 -3.44 -9.50
CA SER A 120 14.39 -3.09 -8.60
C SER A 120 14.95 -1.68 -8.84
N PRO A 121 15.22 -1.22 -10.08
CA PRO A 121 15.74 0.13 -10.32
C PRO A 121 14.75 1.24 -9.92
N VAL A 122 13.44 1.00 -10.07
CA VAL A 122 12.39 1.96 -9.71
C VAL A 122 12.29 2.10 -8.19
N TYR A 123 12.24 0.97 -7.49
CA TYR A 123 12.27 0.96 -6.03
C TYR A 123 13.56 1.58 -5.47
N ASP A 124 14.71 1.38 -6.11
CA ASP A 124 15.96 2.00 -5.68
C ASP A 124 15.89 3.54 -5.76
N VAL A 125 15.29 4.11 -6.81
CA VAL A 125 15.07 5.57 -6.91
C VAL A 125 14.17 6.06 -5.79
N ILE A 126 13.06 5.36 -5.53
CA ILE A 126 12.12 5.71 -4.46
C ILE A 126 12.82 5.67 -3.10
N PHE A 127 13.51 4.58 -2.76
CA PHE A 127 14.19 4.45 -1.48
C PHE A 127 15.39 5.40 -1.33
N ALA A 128 16.09 5.74 -2.41
CA ALA A 128 17.13 6.76 -2.37
C ALA A 128 16.56 8.14 -2.01
N ARG A 129 15.39 8.50 -2.58
CA ARG A 129 14.68 9.74 -2.27
C ARG A 129 14.10 9.73 -0.86
N MET A 130 13.50 8.62 -0.42
CA MET A 130 13.03 8.44 0.96
C MET A 130 14.16 8.59 1.97
N ARG A 131 15.32 7.97 1.72
CA ARG A 131 16.50 8.07 2.60
C ARG A 131 16.99 9.51 2.71
N SER A 132 17.07 10.21 1.57
CA SER A 132 17.46 11.63 1.53
C SER A 132 16.46 12.53 2.26
N ALA A 133 15.18 12.16 2.26
CA ALA A 133 14.11 12.84 3.01
C ALA A 133 14.05 12.44 4.50
N GLY A 134 14.93 11.55 4.98
CA GLY A 134 14.96 11.12 6.38
C GLY A 134 13.81 10.18 6.76
N LEU A 135 13.29 9.40 5.81
CA LEU A 135 12.21 8.44 6.04
C LEU A 135 12.77 7.05 6.36
N ALA A 136 12.05 6.32 7.19
CA ALA A 136 12.21 4.89 7.43
C ALA A 136 10.98 4.14 6.93
N TRP A 137 11.17 2.86 6.59
CA TRP A 137 10.12 2.02 6.05
C TRP A 137 10.09 0.69 6.79
N ARG A 138 8.88 0.24 7.14
CA ARG A 138 8.62 -1.05 7.76
C ARG A 138 7.86 -1.92 6.77
N TYR A 139 8.44 -3.05 6.44
CA TYR A 139 7.77 -4.09 5.69
C TYR A 139 6.72 -4.76 6.58
N VAL A 140 5.55 -4.98 5.99
CA VAL A 140 4.44 -5.72 6.60
C VAL A 140 4.06 -6.81 5.63
N HIS A 141 4.16 -8.06 6.07
CA HIS A 141 3.82 -9.19 5.22
C HIS A 141 2.32 -9.20 4.93
N PRO A 142 1.89 -9.39 3.67
CA PRO A 142 0.48 -9.39 3.31
C PRO A 142 -0.31 -10.38 4.16
N ARG A 143 -1.40 -9.91 4.75
CA ARG A 143 -2.36 -10.75 5.47
C ARG A 143 -3.76 -10.46 4.98
N ILE A 144 -4.44 -11.50 4.54
CA ILE A 144 -5.84 -11.43 4.15
C ILE A 144 -6.67 -11.62 5.42
N TYR A 145 -7.56 -10.67 5.68
CA TYR A 145 -8.48 -10.71 6.80
C TYR A 145 -9.91 -10.88 6.29
N LEU A 146 -10.71 -11.64 7.03
CA LEU A 146 -12.15 -11.71 6.81
C LEU A 146 -12.82 -10.50 7.47
N ILE A 147 -13.45 -9.66 6.65
CA ILE A 147 -14.32 -8.59 7.15
C ILE A 147 -15.71 -9.17 7.37
N ASP A 148 -16.15 -9.18 8.62
CA ASP A 148 -17.51 -9.59 8.97
C ASP A 148 -18.45 -8.39 8.84
N MET A 149 -19.31 -8.42 7.82
CA MET A 149 -20.30 -7.38 7.55
C MET A 149 -21.64 -7.66 8.26
N GLY A 150 -21.78 -8.79 8.96
CA GLY A 150 -23.05 -9.22 9.58
C GLY A 150 -23.58 -8.27 10.65
N ASN A 151 -22.71 -7.54 11.33
CA ASN A 151 -23.11 -6.54 12.33
C ASN A 151 -23.74 -5.27 11.72
N TRP A 152 -23.70 -5.07 10.40
CA TRP A 152 -24.28 -3.89 9.75
C TRP A 152 -25.78 -4.06 9.48
N SER A 153 -26.26 -5.30 9.37
CA SER A 153 -27.70 -5.60 9.21
C SER A 153 -28.46 -5.68 10.53
N ASP A 154 -27.80 -6.06 11.63
CA ASP A 154 -28.41 -6.22 12.96
C ASP A 154 -28.83 -4.88 13.62
N GLN A 155 -28.54 -3.73 13.00
CA GLN A 155 -29.00 -2.41 13.47
C GLN A 155 -30.40 -2.01 12.97
N ARG A 156 -31.08 -2.87 12.20
CA ARG A 156 -32.47 -2.66 11.76
C ARG A 156 -33.42 -3.67 12.42
N GLU A 157 -33.61 -3.59 13.73
CA GLU A 157 -34.74 -4.28 14.36
C GLU A 157 -35.56 -3.32 15.20
N GLY A 158 -36.71 -2.96 14.63
CA GLY A 158 -37.83 -2.44 15.38
C GLY A 158 -38.39 -3.54 16.27
N PHE A 159 -38.73 -3.17 17.50
CA PHE A 159 -39.54 -3.96 18.42
C PHE A 159 -40.90 -4.23 17.79
N GLU A 160 -41.17 -5.42 17.27
CA GLU A 160 -42.52 -5.98 17.19
C GLU A 160 -42.47 -7.49 16.87
N GLU A 161 -43.14 -8.29 17.71
CA GLU A 161 -43.32 -9.76 17.69
C GLU A 161 -42.12 -10.66 18.07
N TYR A 162 -41.99 -10.97 19.36
CA TYR A 162 -41.13 -12.05 19.87
C TYR A 162 -41.85 -13.42 19.75
N ASP A 163 -41.40 -14.26 18.84
CA ASP A 163 -41.76 -15.68 18.74
C ASP A 163 -40.59 -16.55 19.29
N PRO A 164 -40.78 -17.31 20.38
CA PRO A 164 -39.75 -18.16 20.96
C PRO A 164 -39.13 -19.16 19.97
N SER A 165 -39.91 -19.69 19.02
CA SER A 165 -39.42 -20.66 18.03
C SER A 165 -38.51 -20.00 16.99
N GLN A 166 -38.82 -18.78 16.59
CA GLN A 166 -37.97 -17.96 15.72
C GLN A 166 -36.70 -17.52 16.46
N SER A 167 -36.79 -17.22 17.76
CA SER A 167 -35.61 -16.85 18.57
C SER A 167 -34.57 -17.97 18.67
N VAL A 168 -35.00 -19.23 18.74
CA VAL A 168 -34.10 -20.40 18.76
C VAL A 168 -33.51 -20.67 17.39
N ALA A 169 -34.32 -20.59 16.32
CA ALA A 169 -33.83 -20.72 14.95
C ALA A 169 -32.76 -19.68 14.62
N TRP A 170 -33.00 -18.42 15.02
CA TRP A 170 -32.04 -17.33 14.84
C TRP A 170 -30.77 -17.51 15.67
N GLN A 171 -30.88 -18.01 16.91
CA GLN A 171 -29.72 -18.35 17.71
C GLN A 171 -28.88 -19.44 17.04
N LEU A 172 -29.52 -20.47 16.48
CA LEU A 172 -28.84 -21.54 15.76
C LEU A 172 -28.16 -21.02 14.48
N GLU A 173 -28.83 -20.20 13.69
CA GLU A 173 -28.25 -19.57 12.49
C GLU A 173 -27.07 -18.65 12.82
N ARG A 174 -27.15 -17.88 13.92
CA ARG A 174 -26.03 -17.06 14.40
C ARG A 174 -24.86 -17.92 14.87
N GLN A 175 -25.13 -19.03 15.54
CA GLN A 175 -24.09 -19.99 15.95
C GLN A 175 -23.42 -20.64 14.75
N LEU A 176 -24.18 -21.06 13.73
CA LEU A 176 -23.64 -21.62 12.49
C LEU A 176 -22.79 -20.60 11.74
N ARG A 177 -23.30 -19.38 11.51
CA ARG A 177 -22.52 -18.30 10.88
C ARG A 177 -21.25 -17.97 11.65
N ALA A 178 -21.32 -17.95 12.99
CA ALA A 178 -20.16 -17.73 13.84
C ALA A 178 -19.15 -18.88 13.70
N SER A 179 -19.61 -20.13 13.62
CA SER A 179 -18.75 -21.31 13.39
C SER A 179 -18.06 -21.24 12.03
N GLU A 180 -18.81 -20.99 10.96
CA GLU A 180 -18.28 -20.85 9.60
C GLU A 180 -17.25 -19.71 9.50
N THR A 181 -17.56 -18.57 10.11
CA THR A 181 -16.66 -17.41 10.19
C THR A 181 -15.38 -17.75 10.96
N ALA A 182 -15.50 -18.48 12.07
CA ALA A 182 -14.35 -18.92 12.86
C ALA A 182 -13.48 -19.92 12.10
N GLU A 183 -14.09 -20.86 11.39
CA GLU A 183 -13.40 -21.82 10.53
C GLU A 183 -12.64 -21.12 9.41
N LEU A 184 -13.28 -20.20 8.69
CA LEU A 184 -12.63 -19.45 7.61
C LEU A 184 -11.50 -18.56 8.13
N ARG A 185 -11.67 -17.90 9.29
CA ARG A 185 -10.57 -17.17 9.96
C ARG A 185 -9.41 -18.09 10.29
N ALA A 186 -9.67 -19.28 10.84
CA ALA A 186 -8.62 -20.25 11.16
C ALA A 186 -7.89 -20.75 9.89
N GLN A 187 -8.60 -20.90 8.78
CA GLN A 187 -8.00 -21.25 7.48
C GLN A 187 -7.10 -20.11 6.96
N LEU A 188 -7.56 -18.86 6.98
CA LEU A 188 -6.76 -17.70 6.59
C LEU A 188 -5.50 -17.53 7.46
N ASP A 189 -5.62 -17.75 8.78
CA ASP A 189 -4.49 -17.69 9.70
C ASP A 189 -3.48 -18.83 9.48
N ARG A 190 -3.95 -20.00 9.05
CA ARG A 190 -3.07 -21.09 8.63
C ARG A 190 -2.32 -20.72 7.36
N ALA A 191 -3.03 -20.27 6.32
CA ALA A 191 -2.43 -19.85 5.06
C ALA A 191 -1.42 -18.71 5.26
N TYR A 192 -1.72 -17.75 6.14
CA TYR A 192 -0.78 -16.69 6.51
C TYR A 192 0.52 -17.25 7.13
N ARG A 193 0.41 -18.17 8.10
CA ARG A 193 1.60 -18.79 8.73
C ARG A 193 2.45 -19.58 7.72
N GLU A 194 1.80 -20.28 6.79
CA GLU A 194 2.47 -20.98 5.71
C GLU A 194 3.20 -20.00 4.78
N SER A 195 2.54 -18.92 4.39
CA SER A 195 3.12 -17.85 3.56
C SER A 195 4.32 -17.15 4.21
N VAL A 196 4.25 -16.87 5.52
CA VAL A 196 5.40 -16.37 6.30
C VAL A 196 6.56 -17.37 6.26
N GLY A 197 6.26 -18.66 6.41
CA GLY A 197 7.24 -19.74 6.32
C GLY A 197 7.92 -19.80 4.95
N GLU A 198 7.16 -19.64 3.87
CA GLU A 198 7.67 -19.56 2.49
C GLU A 198 8.53 -18.32 2.26
N ALA A 199 8.06 -17.15 2.69
CA ALA A 199 8.77 -15.89 2.54
C ALA A 199 10.15 -15.90 3.24
N ARG A 200 10.30 -16.67 4.33
CA ARG A 200 11.59 -16.87 5.01
C ARG A 200 12.57 -17.76 4.24
N ARG A 201 12.07 -18.68 3.40
CA ARG A 201 12.90 -19.63 2.63
C ARG A 201 13.32 -19.06 1.29
N ASN A 202 12.50 -18.19 0.72
CA ASN A 202 12.73 -17.56 -0.57
C ASN A 202 13.58 -16.29 -0.42
N PRO A 203 14.24 -15.83 -1.50
CA PRO A 203 14.87 -14.52 -1.50
C PRO A 203 13.83 -13.42 -1.18
N PRO A 204 14.25 -12.31 -0.54
CA PRO A 204 13.33 -11.21 -0.25
C PRO A 204 12.68 -10.64 -1.51
N PRO A 205 11.45 -10.12 -1.45
CA PRO A 205 10.84 -9.42 -2.58
C PRO A 205 11.71 -8.26 -3.08
N ALA A 206 11.59 -7.90 -4.36
CA ALA A 206 12.40 -6.83 -4.98
C ALA A 206 12.37 -5.52 -4.18
N VAL A 207 11.19 -5.11 -3.68
CA VAL A 207 11.03 -3.92 -2.82
C VAL A 207 11.87 -4.00 -1.53
N VAL A 208 11.96 -5.18 -0.89
CA VAL A 208 12.79 -5.38 0.32
C VAL A 208 14.27 -5.38 -0.03
N GLN A 209 14.66 -6.00 -1.15
CA GLN A 209 16.05 -5.98 -1.63
C GLN A 209 16.50 -4.55 -1.97
N SER A 210 15.64 -3.75 -2.62
CA SER A 210 15.90 -2.34 -2.92
C SER A 210 16.09 -1.51 -1.66
N TYR A 211 15.24 -1.71 -0.64
CA TYR A 211 15.45 -1.08 0.67
C TYR A 211 16.82 -1.44 1.24
N GLN A 212 17.17 -2.74 1.24
CA GLN A 212 18.47 -3.20 1.74
C GLN A 212 19.64 -2.56 1.00
N ARG A 213 19.58 -2.46 -0.34
CA ARG A 213 20.63 -1.79 -1.12
C ARG A 213 20.78 -0.31 -0.76
N MET A 214 19.66 0.40 -0.58
CA MET A 214 19.69 1.86 -0.36
C MET A 214 19.96 2.26 1.09
N TYR A 215 19.53 1.45 2.06
CA TYR A 215 19.71 1.72 3.50
C TYR A 215 20.86 0.92 4.13
N GLY A 216 21.36 -0.12 3.48
CA GLY A 216 22.43 -0.98 3.99
C GLY A 216 21.99 -2.01 5.03
N CYS A 217 20.69 -2.09 5.34
CA CYS A 217 20.11 -3.02 6.30
C CYS A 217 18.72 -3.48 5.83
N TYR A 218 18.24 -4.61 6.34
CA TYR A 218 16.85 -5.03 6.08
C TYR A 218 15.86 -4.09 6.78
N PRO A 219 14.69 -3.86 6.18
CA PRO A 219 13.65 -3.05 6.80
C PRO A 219 13.13 -3.75 8.06
N ALA A 220 12.59 -2.95 8.98
CA ALA A 220 11.83 -3.50 10.08
C ALA A 220 10.69 -4.38 9.53
N GLY A 221 10.44 -5.53 10.18
CA GLY A 221 9.43 -6.50 9.73
C GLY A 221 9.92 -7.51 8.70
N TRP A 222 11.19 -7.44 8.27
CA TRP A 222 11.84 -8.50 7.49
C TRP A 222 12.99 -9.17 8.29
N PRO A 223 13.09 -10.52 8.33
CA PRO A 223 12.12 -11.47 7.81
C PRO A 223 10.78 -11.40 8.54
N PRO A 224 9.67 -11.77 7.89
CA PRO A 224 8.35 -11.67 8.49
C PRO A 224 8.17 -12.64 9.67
N SER A 225 7.34 -12.24 10.64
CA SER A 225 7.05 -12.98 11.88
C SER A 225 5.64 -13.55 11.93
#